data_AF-A0A2T2SCK6-F1
#
_entry.id   AF-A0A2T2SCK6-F1
#
_cell.length_a   1.000
_cell.length_b   1.000
_cell.length_c   1.000
_cell.angle_alpha   90.00
_cell.angle_beta   90.00
_cell.angle_gamma   90.00
#
_symmetry.space_group_name_H-M   'P 1'
#
loop_
_entity.id
_entity.type
_entity.pdbx_description
1 polymer ?
#
loop_
_entity_poly.entity_id
_entity_poly.type
_entity_poly.pdbx_seq_one_letter_code
_entity_poly.pdbx_strand_id
1 'polypeptide(L)'
;YAGRLVQTEEGRKVEFDPDASFPEPLATIESYHATDDNPALRGILTAAPSASPGTPQLEAAVQFEPVRFRKLRSIAQAALDFAETAASLALSLIGVLGLMLGLVKIGEEAGLIEALTGVVQPLLNPLFPNVPEDHPALANISLNLLANVFGLGNAATPLGIKAMEDLQSLNPADDTASDDMVMLLALNTSSVQLVPPALLVSIMGLQVNQLFFSITLATLCSTVAGILGTLALHQVPYFRATAPHRNAEAEADDSADANSDS
;
A
#
# COMPACT_ATOMS: atom_id res chain seq x y z
N TYR A 1 -46.18 -11.62 -2.26
CA TYR A 1 -45.46 -12.26 -3.38
C TYR A 1 -46.21 -13.51 -3.79
N ALA A 2 -46.30 -13.77 -5.09
CA ALA A 2 -46.86 -15.03 -5.57
C ALA A 2 -45.93 -16.18 -5.17
N GLY A 3 -46.52 -17.32 -4.84
CA GLY A 3 -45.76 -18.50 -4.44
C GLY A 3 -46.64 -19.73 -4.43
N ARG A 4 -46.00 -20.90 -4.42
CA ARG A 4 -46.66 -22.21 -4.42
C ARG A 4 -46.23 -22.98 -3.18
N LEU A 5 -47.18 -23.72 -2.63
CA LEU A 5 -46.90 -24.71 -1.60
C LEU A 5 -46.40 -25.98 -2.27
N VAL A 6 -45.19 -26.40 -1.91
CA VAL A 6 -44.58 -27.63 -2.40
C VAL A 6 -44.37 -28.57 -1.22
N GLN A 7 -44.83 -29.80 -1.36
CA GLN A 7 -44.55 -30.85 -0.38
C GLN A 7 -43.20 -31.49 -0.75
N THR A 8 -42.24 -31.37 0.15
CA THR A 8 -40.91 -32.00 0.03
C THR A 8 -40.71 -33.04 1.12
N GLU A 9 -39.66 -33.87 1.02
CA GLU A 9 -39.30 -34.83 2.07
C GLU A 9 -39.01 -34.16 3.42
N GLU A 10 -38.58 -32.89 3.39
CA GLU A 10 -38.30 -32.06 4.57
C GLU A 10 -39.54 -31.31 5.11
N GLY A 11 -40.72 -31.54 4.52
CA GLY A 11 -41.99 -30.93 4.93
C GLY A 11 -42.59 -29.97 3.88
N ARG A 12 -43.56 -29.16 4.31
CA ARG A 12 -44.23 -28.16 3.46
C ARG A 12 -43.34 -26.94 3.30
N LYS A 13 -42.92 -26.67 2.08
CA LYS A 13 -42.16 -25.47 1.72
C LYS A 13 -43.05 -24.50 0.94
N VAL A 14 -42.82 -23.21 1.15
CA VAL A 14 -43.32 -22.15 0.29
C VAL A 14 -42.21 -21.82 -0.69
N GLU A 15 -42.50 -21.97 -1.98
CA GLU A 15 -41.64 -21.58 -3.08
C GLU A 15 -42.19 -20.28 -3.67
N PHE A 16 -41.41 -19.20 -3.62
CA PHE A 16 -41.82 -17.93 -4.19
C PHE A 16 -41.46 -17.86 -5.67
N ASP A 17 -42.17 -17.01 -6.42
CA ASP A 17 -41.93 -16.80 -7.85
C ASP A 17 -40.49 -16.31 -8.10
N PRO A 18 -39.71 -16.95 -9.00
CA PRO A 18 -38.32 -16.56 -9.28
C PRO A 18 -38.16 -15.20 -9.95
N ASP A 19 -39.22 -14.67 -10.57
CA ASP A 19 -39.20 -13.33 -11.20
C ASP A 19 -39.60 -12.22 -10.21
N ALA A 20 -39.87 -12.55 -8.95
CA ALA A 20 -40.28 -11.57 -7.95
C ALA A 20 -39.06 -10.80 -7.38
N SER A 21 -39.15 -9.47 -7.34
CA SER A 21 -38.17 -8.66 -6.60
C SER A 21 -38.50 -8.64 -5.11
N PHE A 22 -37.65 -9.28 -4.30
CA PHE A 22 -37.81 -9.28 -2.86
C PHE A 22 -37.06 -8.09 -2.20
N PRO A 23 -37.59 -7.49 -1.12
CA PRO A 23 -36.88 -6.53 -0.30
C PRO A 23 -35.87 -7.24 0.61
N GLU A 24 -34.91 -6.49 1.16
CA GLU A 24 -34.05 -7.01 2.24
C GLU A 24 -34.90 -7.35 3.48
N PRO A 25 -34.64 -8.46 4.19
CA PRO A 25 -33.51 -9.39 4.03
C PRO A 25 -33.75 -10.57 3.05
N LEU A 26 -34.91 -10.66 2.40
CA LEU A 26 -35.32 -11.82 1.58
C LEU A 26 -34.50 -11.94 0.28
N ALA A 27 -34.15 -10.82 -0.36
CA ALA A 27 -33.24 -10.81 -1.51
C ALA A 27 -31.88 -11.42 -1.17
N THR A 28 -31.34 -11.12 0.01
CA THR A 28 -30.10 -11.74 0.48
C THR A 28 -30.27 -13.26 0.61
N ILE A 29 -31.37 -13.76 1.17
CA ILE A 29 -31.61 -15.20 1.33
C ILE A 29 -31.73 -15.88 -0.03
N GLU A 30 -32.48 -15.29 -0.96
CA GLU A 30 -32.64 -15.80 -2.31
C GLU A 30 -31.29 -15.97 -3.00
N SER A 31 -30.44 -14.94 -2.98
CA SER A 31 -29.11 -15.00 -3.62
C SER A 31 -28.16 -16.09 -3.10
N TYR A 32 -28.44 -16.68 -1.93
CA TYR A 32 -27.62 -17.76 -1.34
C TYR A 32 -28.15 -19.16 -1.60
N HIS A 33 -29.46 -19.29 -1.72
CA HIS A 33 -30.14 -20.59 -1.87
C HIS A 33 -30.63 -20.83 -3.30
N ALA A 34 -30.71 -19.79 -4.13
CA ALA A 34 -30.93 -19.90 -5.57
C ALA A 34 -29.72 -20.58 -6.22
N THR A 35 -30.01 -21.60 -7.01
CA THR A 35 -29.04 -22.30 -7.88
C THR A 35 -29.48 -22.15 -9.32
N ASP A 36 -28.59 -22.39 -10.28
CA ASP A 36 -28.92 -22.33 -11.71
C ASP A 36 -30.14 -23.18 -12.08
N ASP A 37 -30.33 -24.31 -11.40
CA ASP A 37 -31.46 -25.24 -11.60
C ASP A 37 -32.73 -24.92 -10.77
N ASN A 38 -32.64 -23.98 -9.82
CA ASN A 38 -33.74 -23.60 -8.95
C ASN A 38 -33.55 -22.18 -8.39
N PRO A 39 -33.95 -21.15 -9.15
CA PRO A 39 -33.77 -19.75 -8.76
C PRO A 39 -34.73 -19.28 -7.65
N ALA A 40 -35.76 -20.06 -7.34
CA ALA A 40 -36.82 -19.65 -6.43
C ALA A 40 -36.39 -19.64 -4.95
N LEU A 41 -36.72 -18.55 -4.25
CA LEU A 41 -36.63 -18.47 -2.79
C LEU A 41 -37.57 -19.50 -2.13
N ARG A 42 -37.03 -20.28 -1.17
CA ARG A 42 -37.78 -21.33 -0.45
C ARG A 42 -37.72 -21.14 1.06
N GLY A 43 -38.86 -21.32 1.73
CA GLY A 43 -38.94 -21.34 3.19
C GLY A 43 -39.83 -22.46 3.72
N ILE A 44 -39.53 -22.98 4.91
CA ILE A 44 -40.26 -24.08 5.56
C ILE A 44 -41.42 -23.50 6.37
N LEU A 45 -42.62 -24.07 6.23
CA LEU A 45 -43.77 -23.73 7.07
C LEU A 45 -43.61 -24.34 8.46
N THR A 46 -43.49 -23.50 9.48
CA THR A 46 -43.31 -23.92 10.88
C THR A 46 -44.61 -24.16 11.61
N ALA A 47 -45.73 -23.59 11.15
CA ALA A 47 -47.06 -23.84 11.69
C ALA A 47 -48.07 -24.04 10.55
N ALA A 48 -48.79 -25.16 10.56
CA ALA A 48 -49.91 -25.37 9.66
C ALA A 48 -51.12 -24.57 10.17
N PRO A 49 -51.68 -23.64 9.40
CA PRO A 49 -52.81 -22.84 9.86
C PRO A 49 -54.03 -23.75 10.08
N SER A 50 -54.62 -23.72 11.28
CA SER A 50 -55.89 -24.38 11.55
C SER A 50 -57.04 -23.52 10.99
N ALA A 51 -57.67 -23.97 9.91
CA ALA A 51 -58.78 -23.26 9.30
C ALA A 51 -60.11 -23.60 10.00
N SER A 52 -60.80 -22.58 10.53
CA SER A 52 -62.21 -22.70 10.91
C SER A 52 -63.09 -22.35 9.69
N PRO A 53 -64.22 -23.04 9.45
CA PRO A 53 -65.12 -22.74 8.33
C PRO A 53 -65.58 -21.27 8.37
N GLY A 54 -65.29 -20.51 7.32
CA GLY A 54 -65.64 -19.09 7.20
C GLY A 54 -64.50 -18.09 7.45
N THR A 55 -63.27 -18.56 7.68
CA THR A 55 -62.11 -17.66 7.82
C THR A 55 -61.52 -17.31 6.45
N PRO A 56 -61.55 -16.04 6.00
CA PRO A 56 -61.10 -15.65 4.65
C PRO A 56 -59.58 -15.52 4.52
N GLN A 57 -58.84 -15.46 5.64
CA GLN A 57 -57.38 -15.35 5.67
C GLN A 57 -56.82 -16.25 6.77
N LEU A 58 -55.66 -16.84 6.52
CA LEU A 58 -54.94 -17.72 7.44
C LEU A 58 -53.54 -17.15 7.67
N GLU A 59 -53.09 -17.17 8.92
CA GLU A 59 -51.76 -16.72 9.30
C GLU A 59 -50.83 -17.95 9.44
N ALA A 60 -49.65 -17.88 8.84
CA ALA A 60 -48.66 -18.95 8.89
C ALA A 60 -47.24 -18.37 8.99
N ALA A 61 -46.37 -19.06 9.74
CA ALA A 61 -44.97 -18.70 9.87
C ALA A 61 -44.11 -19.48 8.85
N VAL A 62 -43.19 -18.76 8.19
CA VAL A 62 -42.23 -19.32 7.25
C VAL A 62 -40.82 -19.09 7.80
N GLN A 63 -40.02 -20.15 7.88
CA GLN A 63 -38.63 -20.12 8.32
C GLN A 63 -37.70 -20.37 7.13
N PHE A 64 -36.75 -19.47 6.94
CA PHE A 64 -35.71 -19.58 5.92
C PHE A 64 -34.42 -20.17 6.51
N GLU A 65 -33.59 -20.77 5.67
CA GLU A 65 -32.28 -21.25 6.08
C GLU A 65 -31.34 -20.10 6.50
N PRO A 66 -30.47 -20.32 7.50
CA PRO A 66 -29.56 -19.29 7.97
C PRO A 66 -28.43 -19.03 6.96
N VAL A 67 -28.34 -17.79 6.47
CA VAL A 67 -27.31 -17.33 5.53
C VAL A 67 -25.98 -17.09 6.27
N ARG A 68 -25.08 -18.08 6.27
CA ARG A 68 -23.77 -17.98 6.96
C ARG A 68 -22.56 -17.70 6.06
N PHE A 69 -22.63 -18.06 4.78
CA PHE A 69 -21.43 -18.14 3.92
C PHE A 69 -21.11 -16.90 3.08
N ARG A 70 -21.89 -15.81 3.19
CA ARG A 70 -21.66 -14.60 2.38
C ARG A 70 -20.29 -14.01 2.55
N LYS A 71 -19.87 -13.88 3.80
CA LYS A 71 -18.60 -13.27 4.14
C LYS A 71 -17.42 -14.14 3.68
N LEU A 72 -17.53 -15.46 3.79
CA LEU A 72 -16.44 -16.37 3.40
C LEU A 72 -16.17 -16.38 1.90
N ARG A 73 -17.23 -16.48 1.07
CA ARG A 73 -17.08 -16.41 -0.40
C ARG A 73 -16.57 -15.05 -0.86
N SER A 74 -17.09 -13.95 -0.31
CA SER A 74 -16.62 -12.61 -0.68
C SER A 74 -15.17 -12.37 -0.27
N ILE A 75 -14.74 -12.89 0.88
CA ILE A 75 -13.36 -12.81 1.34
C ILE A 75 -12.44 -13.64 0.42
N ALA A 76 -12.84 -14.87 0.09
CA ALA A 76 -12.06 -15.73 -0.79
C ALA A 76 -11.90 -15.14 -2.19
N GLN A 77 -12.99 -14.60 -2.76
CA GLN A 77 -12.94 -13.94 -4.07
C GLN A 77 -12.05 -12.70 -4.03
N ALA A 78 -12.24 -11.82 -3.05
CA ALA A 78 -11.40 -10.64 -2.89
C ALA A 78 -9.91 -11.00 -2.74
N ALA A 79 -9.58 -12.08 -2.03
CA ALA A 79 -8.20 -12.55 -1.91
C ALA A 79 -7.60 -12.99 -3.26
N LEU A 80 -8.37 -13.67 -4.11
CA LEU A 80 -7.92 -14.07 -5.45
C LEU A 80 -7.76 -12.85 -6.38
N ASP A 81 -8.73 -11.92 -6.37
CA ASP A 81 -8.68 -10.71 -7.18
C ASP A 81 -7.46 -9.83 -6.79
N PHE A 82 -7.16 -9.74 -5.49
CA PHE A 82 -5.97 -9.04 -5.01
C PHE A 82 -4.67 -9.76 -5.39
N ALA A 83 -4.65 -11.10 -5.42
CA ALA A 83 -3.48 -11.85 -5.86
C ALA A 83 -3.15 -11.58 -7.34
N GLU A 84 -4.16 -11.54 -8.21
CA GLU A 84 -4.00 -11.18 -9.62
C GLU A 84 -3.48 -9.74 -9.79
N THR A 85 -4.10 -8.80 -9.05
CA THR A 85 -3.68 -7.40 -9.03
C THR A 85 -2.22 -7.26 -8.59
N ALA A 86 -1.84 -7.92 -7.49
CA ALA A 86 -0.48 -7.91 -6.98
C ALA A 86 0.54 -8.49 -7.98
N ALA A 87 0.20 -9.60 -8.64
CA ALA A 87 1.06 -10.22 -9.65
C ALA A 87 1.27 -9.30 -10.87
N SER A 88 0.20 -8.66 -11.35
CA SER A 88 0.27 -7.70 -12.46
C SER A 88 1.15 -6.50 -12.12
N LEU A 89 0.97 -5.95 -10.92
CA LEU A 89 1.81 -4.84 -10.41
C LEU A 89 3.27 -5.26 -10.29
N ALA A 90 3.55 -6.43 -9.70
CA ALA A 90 4.92 -6.92 -9.55
C ALA A 90 5.63 -7.05 -10.91
N LEU A 91 4.97 -7.62 -11.92
CA LEU A 91 5.55 -7.76 -13.26
C LEU A 91 5.84 -6.40 -13.92
N SER A 92 4.93 -5.44 -13.77
CA SER A 92 5.15 -4.08 -14.27
C SER A 92 6.33 -3.40 -13.56
N LEU A 93 6.44 -3.56 -12.24
CA LEU A 93 7.54 -2.99 -11.45
C LEU A 93 8.88 -3.60 -11.84
N ILE A 94 8.98 -4.92 -12.03
CA ILE A 94 10.21 -5.60 -12.46
C ILE A 94 10.73 -5.00 -13.77
N GLY A 95 9.84 -4.80 -14.76
CA GLY A 95 10.23 -4.22 -16.06
C GLY A 95 10.79 -2.80 -15.93
N VAL A 96 10.11 -1.94 -15.16
CA VAL A 96 10.53 -0.55 -14.96
C VAL A 96 11.82 -0.48 -14.12
N LEU A 97 11.92 -1.25 -13.04
CA LEU A 97 13.13 -1.39 -12.21
C LEU A 97 14.33 -1.79 -13.08
N GLY A 98 14.20 -2.88 -13.85
CA GLY A 98 15.28 -3.38 -14.69
C GLY A 98 15.77 -2.35 -15.73
N LEU A 99 14.84 -1.64 -16.37
CA LEU A 99 15.17 -0.59 -17.32
C LEU A 99 15.89 0.59 -16.65
N MET A 100 15.33 1.09 -15.54
CA MET A 100 15.87 2.26 -14.85
C MET A 100 17.23 1.98 -14.26
N LEU A 101 17.40 0.84 -13.57
CA LEU A 101 18.68 0.40 -13.00
C LEU A 101 19.73 0.15 -14.09
N GLY A 102 19.33 -0.39 -15.25
CA GLY A 102 20.21 -0.51 -16.41
C GLY A 102 20.70 0.85 -16.92
N LEU A 103 19.80 1.85 -16.98
CA LEU A 103 20.17 3.22 -17.36
C LEU A 103 21.14 3.85 -16.35
N VAL A 104 20.93 3.60 -15.05
CA VAL A 104 21.87 4.05 -13.99
C VAL A 104 23.25 3.48 -14.24
N LYS A 105 23.36 2.16 -14.44
CA LYS A 105 24.66 1.51 -14.71
C LYS A 105 25.38 2.10 -15.91
N ILE A 106 24.65 2.38 -16.99
CA ILE A 106 25.23 3.07 -18.16
C ILE A 106 25.72 4.48 -17.78
N GLY A 107 24.95 5.20 -16.95
CA GLY A 107 25.34 6.52 -16.44
C GLY A 107 26.57 6.50 -15.53
N GLU A 108 26.69 5.50 -14.66
CA GLU A 108 27.86 5.24 -13.79
C GLU A 108 29.09 4.94 -14.65
N GLU A 109 28.98 4.01 -15.61
CA GLU A 109 30.07 3.70 -16.54
C GLU A 109 30.49 4.91 -17.41
N ALA A 110 29.56 5.83 -17.67
CA ALA A 110 29.81 7.07 -18.39
C ALA A 110 30.37 8.21 -17.51
N GLY A 111 30.49 8.04 -16.19
CA GLY A 111 30.94 9.08 -15.26
C GLY A 111 29.92 10.19 -14.98
N LEU A 112 28.68 10.03 -15.45
CA LEU A 112 27.64 11.06 -15.33
C LEU A 112 27.08 11.12 -13.92
N ILE A 113 26.95 9.96 -13.26
CA ILE A 113 26.39 9.86 -11.92
C ILE A 113 27.33 10.49 -10.90
N GLU A 114 28.64 10.29 -11.02
CA GLU A 114 29.67 10.87 -10.17
C GLU A 114 29.68 12.40 -10.31
N ALA A 115 29.56 12.91 -11.55
CA ALA A 115 29.49 14.34 -11.79
C ALA A 115 28.25 14.99 -11.17
N LEU A 116 27.07 14.35 -11.31
CA LEU A 116 25.83 14.84 -10.71
C LEU A 116 25.87 14.73 -9.18
N THR A 117 26.38 13.62 -8.67
CA THR A 117 26.54 13.38 -7.23
C THR A 117 27.44 14.44 -6.63
N GLY A 118 28.60 14.75 -7.22
CA GLY A 118 29.52 15.77 -6.70
C GLY A 118 28.90 17.17 -6.58
N VAL A 119 27.89 17.51 -7.39
CA VAL A 119 27.15 18.79 -7.28
C VAL A 119 26.19 18.79 -6.09
N VAL A 120 25.55 17.65 -5.81
CA VAL A 120 24.49 17.52 -4.80
C VAL A 120 25.04 17.05 -3.45
N GLN A 121 26.21 16.41 -3.45
CA GLN A 121 26.94 15.90 -2.28
C GLN A 121 27.11 16.92 -1.14
N PRO A 122 27.47 18.21 -1.36
CA PRO A 122 27.57 19.16 -0.24
C PRO A 122 26.25 19.40 0.50
N LEU A 123 25.11 19.16 -0.16
CA LEU A 123 23.79 19.23 0.47
C LEU A 123 23.40 17.92 1.17
N LEU A 124 23.85 16.76 0.65
CA LEU A 124 23.46 15.44 1.16
C LEU A 124 24.38 14.93 2.27
N ASN A 125 25.68 15.21 2.24
CA ASN A 125 26.62 14.76 3.27
C ASN A 125 26.16 15.12 4.70
N PRO A 126 25.66 16.34 4.99
CA PRO A 126 25.14 16.67 6.31
C PRO A 126 23.85 15.91 6.70
N LEU A 127 23.09 15.43 5.72
CA LEU A 127 21.83 14.69 5.94
C LEU A 127 22.05 13.19 6.12
N PHE A 128 23.16 12.66 5.59
CA PHE A 128 23.50 11.23 5.59
C PHE A 128 24.89 10.98 6.21
N PRO A 129 25.09 11.29 7.50
CA PRO A 129 26.42 11.28 8.12
C PRO A 129 27.08 9.90 8.23
N ASN A 130 26.32 8.80 8.22
CA ASN A 130 26.88 7.45 8.36
C ASN A 130 27.22 6.78 7.03
N VAL A 131 27.06 7.50 5.90
CA VAL A 131 27.38 6.98 4.57
C VAL A 131 28.81 7.36 4.17
N PRO A 132 29.73 6.40 3.95
CA PRO A 132 31.09 6.69 3.50
C PRO A 132 31.11 7.37 2.13
N GLU A 133 32.11 8.24 1.88
CA GLU A 133 32.23 8.99 0.62
C GLU A 133 32.36 8.08 -0.62
N ASP A 134 32.98 6.91 -0.47
CA ASP A 134 33.19 5.93 -1.55
C ASP A 134 32.03 4.92 -1.71
N HIS A 135 30.96 5.04 -0.91
CA HIS A 135 29.84 4.09 -0.96
C HIS A 135 28.78 4.50 -2.01
N PRO A 136 28.27 3.55 -2.84
CA PRO A 136 27.28 3.86 -3.89
C PRO A 136 25.94 4.40 -3.37
N ALA A 137 25.67 4.29 -2.06
CA ALA A 137 24.44 4.79 -1.45
C ALA A 137 24.20 6.29 -1.76
N LEU A 138 25.21 7.15 -1.64
CA LEU A 138 25.04 8.58 -1.92
C LEU A 138 24.70 8.85 -3.40
N ALA A 139 25.26 8.08 -4.32
CA ALA A 139 24.96 8.18 -5.74
C ALA A 139 23.49 7.78 -6.02
N ASN A 140 23.03 6.66 -5.47
CA ASN A 140 21.66 6.18 -5.64
C ASN A 140 20.63 7.09 -4.95
N ILE A 141 20.95 7.63 -3.77
CA ILE A 141 20.14 8.67 -3.10
C ILE A 141 20.06 9.92 -3.97
N SER A 142 21.20 10.40 -4.48
CA SER A 142 21.26 11.58 -5.35
C SER A 142 20.38 11.39 -6.57
N LEU A 143 20.47 10.23 -7.23
CA LEU A 143 19.72 9.95 -8.43
C LEU A 143 18.21 9.80 -8.15
N ASN A 144 17.82 9.18 -7.04
CA ASN A 144 16.43 9.13 -6.59
C ASN A 144 15.86 10.54 -6.34
N LEU A 145 16.60 11.40 -5.65
CA LEU A 145 16.20 12.79 -5.40
C LEU A 145 16.12 13.60 -6.70
N LEU A 146 17.09 13.45 -7.60
CA LEU A 146 17.06 14.12 -8.91
C LEU A 146 15.86 13.66 -9.75
N ALA A 147 15.54 12.36 -9.76
CA ALA A 147 14.36 11.84 -10.44
C ALA A 147 13.07 12.47 -9.90
N ASN A 148 12.96 12.65 -8.58
CA ASN A 148 11.86 13.38 -7.96
C ASN A 148 11.85 14.87 -8.37
N VAL A 149 12.99 15.56 -8.29
CA VAL A 149 13.12 16.99 -8.60
C VAL A 149 12.76 17.32 -10.05
N PHE A 150 13.15 16.46 -11.00
CA PHE A 150 12.85 16.60 -12.43
C PHE A 150 11.47 16.06 -12.84
N GLY A 151 10.65 15.60 -11.91
CA GLY A 151 9.30 15.10 -12.20
C GLY A 151 9.29 13.76 -12.94
N LEU A 152 10.40 13.01 -12.89
CA LEU A 152 10.56 11.66 -13.42
C LEU A 152 10.07 10.62 -12.40
N GLY A 153 8.88 10.80 -11.82
CA GLY A 153 8.39 9.97 -10.69
C GLY A 153 8.35 8.46 -10.98
N ASN A 154 8.18 8.06 -12.24
CA ASN A 154 8.22 6.66 -12.68
C ASN A 154 9.62 6.03 -12.50
N ALA A 155 10.67 6.86 -12.49
CA ALA A 155 12.06 6.47 -12.23
C ALA A 155 12.43 6.57 -10.75
N ALA A 156 11.80 7.45 -9.98
CA ALA A 156 12.22 7.74 -8.61
C ALA A 156 12.04 6.55 -7.67
N THR A 157 10.88 5.88 -7.70
CA THR A 157 10.57 4.74 -6.83
C THR A 157 11.59 3.59 -6.97
N PRO A 158 11.93 3.10 -8.19
CA PRO A 158 12.91 2.02 -8.32
C PRO A 158 14.31 2.40 -7.82
N LEU A 159 14.72 3.65 -8.04
CA LEU A 159 15.99 4.18 -7.51
C LEU A 159 15.97 4.32 -5.99
N GLY A 160 14.82 4.68 -5.42
CA GLY A 160 14.64 4.79 -3.97
C GLY A 160 14.74 3.44 -3.27
N ILE A 161 14.20 2.37 -3.87
CA ILE A 161 14.39 1.00 -3.37
C ILE A 161 15.87 0.64 -3.37
N LYS A 162 16.58 0.90 -4.48
CA LYS A 162 18.02 0.61 -4.55
C LYS A 162 18.84 1.39 -3.52
N ALA A 163 18.51 2.68 -3.33
CA ALA A 163 19.13 3.51 -2.29
C ALA A 163 18.85 2.99 -0.87
N MET A 164 17.64 2.49 -0.61
CA MET A 164 17.30 1.85 0.67
C MET A 164 18.08 0.54 0.89
N GLU A 165 18.25 -0.29 -0.14
CA GLU A 165 19.09 -1.50 -0.06
C GLU A 165 20.54 -1.16 0.26
N ASP A 166 21.09 -0.11 -0.36
CA ASP A 166 22.46 0.32 -0.10
C ASP A 166 22.62 0.91 1.31
N LEU A 167 21.63 1.67 1.81
CA LEU A 167 21.62 2.12 3.20
C LEU A 167 21.48 0.95 4.18
N GLN A 168 20.65 -0.06 3.86
CA GLN A 168 20.50 -1.26 4.68
C GLN A 168 21.81 -2.04 4.77
N SER A 169 22.64 -2.05 3.72
CA SER A 169 23.96 -2.72 3.76
C SER A 169 24.95 -2.08 4.74
N LEU A 170 24.73 -0.81 5.10
CA LEU A 170 25.51 -0.08 6.09
C LEU A 170 24.88 -0.14 7.49
N ASN A 171 23.62 -0.58 7.59
CA ASN A 171 22.86 -0.58 8.82
C ASN A 171 23.30 -1.78 9.70
N PRO A 172 23.74 -1.54 10.95
CA PRO A 172 24.15 -2.63 11.86
C PRO A 172 22.97 -3.46 12.39
N ALA A 173 21.71 -3.04 12.17
CA ALA A 173 20.51 -3.79 12.54
C ALA A 173 19.61 -4.08 11.33
N ASP A 174 19.29 -5.34 11.09
CA ASP A 174 18.47 -5.75 9.93
C ASP A 174 16.98 -5.42 10.07
N ASP A 175 16.50 -5.36 11.31
CA ASP A 175 15.10 -5.24 11.70
C ASP A 175 14.71 -3.84 12.18
N THR A 176 15.67 -2.92 12.28
CA THR A 176 15.45 -1.54 12.70
C THR A 176 16.02 -0.57 11.68
N ALA A 177 15.20 0.37 11.20
CA ALA A 177 15.64 1.38 10.23
C ALA A 177 16.66 2.34 10.87
N SER A 178 17.73 2.66 10.12
CA SER A 178 18.70 3.68 10.52
C SER A 178 18.15 5.10 10.32
N ASP A 179 18.76 6.09 10.99
CA ASP A 179 18.38 7.50 10.84
C ASP A 179 18.51 7.97 9.37
N ASP A 180 19.49 7.43 8.65
CA ASP A 180 19.69 7.70 7.22
C ASP A 180 18.53 7.16 6.37
N MET A 181 18.04 5.96 6.66
CA MET A 181 16.87 5.39 5.97
C MET A 181 15.61 6.24 6.25
N VAL A 182 15.43 6.68 7.50
CA VAL A 182 14.32 7.56 7.89
C VAL A 182 14.42 8.92 7.17
N MET A 183 15.62 9.49 7.06
CA MET A 183 15.87 10.71 6.30
C MET A 183 15.52 10.54 4.83
N LEU A 184 15.99 9.46 4.18
CA LEU A 184 15.67 9.18 2.78
C LEU A 184 14.16 9.06 2.55
N LEU A 185 13.45 8.39 3.46
CA LEU A 185 12.00 8.27 3.40
C LEU A 185 11.29 9.62 3.56
N ALA A 186 11.73 10.46 4.49
CA ALA A 186 11.18 11.79 4.68
C ALA A 186 11.37 12.67 3.44
N LEU A 187 12.56 12.64 2.83
CA LEU A 187 12.85 13.35 1.60
C LEU A 187 11.96 12.86 0.43
N ASN A 188 11.84 11.55 0.24
CA ASN A 188 10.96 10.99 -0.80
C ASN A 188 9.47 11.33 -0.58
N THR A 189 9.02 11.34 0.68
CA THR A 189 7.63 11.66 1.03
C THR A 189 7.32 13.15 0.80
N SER A 190 8.30 14.01 1.09
CA SER A 190 8.17 15.46 0.89
C SER A 190 8.26 15.89 -0.58
N SER A 191 8.84 15.04 -1.43
CA SER A 191 8.79 15.10 -2.89
C SER A 191 9.12 16.49 -3.47
N VAL A 192 10.30 17.06 -3.14
CA VAL A 192 10.81 18.29 -3.78
C VAL A 192 10.69 18.13 -5.29
N GLN A 193 9.88 18.96 -5.94
CA GLN A 193 9.72 18.98 -7.38
C GLN A 193 9.99 20.39 -7.88
N LEU A 194 11.06 20.54 -8.65
CA LEU A 194 11.34 21.79 -9.37
C LEU A 194 10.60 21.79 -10.70
N VAL A 195 10.42 20.62 -11.31
CA VAL A 195 9.63 20.47 -12.55
C VAL A 195 8.28 19.84 -12.21
N PRO A 196 7.16 20.40 -12.69
CA PRO A 196 5.85 19.80 -12.51
C PRO A 196 5.82 18.35 -13.03
N PRO A 197 5.08 17.43 -12.37
CA PRO A 197 5.04 16.04 -12.79
C PRO A 197 4.68 15.90 -14.27
N ALA A 198 5.39 15.02 -14.99
CA ALA A 198 5.17 14.81 -16.43
C ALA A 198 3.69 14.47 -16.75
N LEU A 199 2.99 13.77 -15.86
CA LEU A 199 1.55 13.51 -15.97
C LEU A 199 0.71 14.79 -15.93
N LEU A 200 1.04 15.72 -15.04
CA LEU A 200 0.33 17.00 -14.94
C LEU A 200 0.50 17.81 -16.24
N VAL A 201 1.72 17.84 -16.77
CA VAL A 201 2.02 18.45 -18.08
C VAL A 201 1.24 17.77 -19.21
N SER A 202 1.13 16.44 -19.16
CA SER A 202 0.35 15.67 -20.15
C SER A 202 -1.16 15.95 -20.10
N ILE A 203 -1.71 16.27 -18.93
CA ILE A 203 -3.15 16.51 -18.76
C ILE A 203 -3.53 17.97 -19.03
N MET A 204 -2.71 18.92 -18.54
CA MET A 204 -3.04 20.36 -18.54
C MET A 204 -2.24 21.18 -19.56
N GLY A 205 -1.26 20.59 -20.24
CA GLY A 205 -0.41 21.27 -21.22
C GLY A 205 0.32 22.47 -20.61
N LEU A 206 0.35 23.60 -21.33
CA LEU A 206 1.06 24.82 -20.90
C LEU A 206 0.43 25.52 -19.67
N GLN A 207 -0.81 25.19 -19.31
CA GLN A 207 -1.48 25.79 -18.14
C GLN A 207 -0.81 25.39 -16.82
N VAL A 208 -0.07 24.28 -16.79
CA VAL A 208 0.76 23.85 -15.65
C VAL A 208 1.74 24.92 -15.19
N ASN A 209 2.20 25.81 -16.08
CA ASN A 209 3.17 26.84 -15.73
C ASN A 209 2.64 27.79 -14.64
N GLN A 210 1.32 27.94 -14.50
CA GLN A 210 0.69 28.72 -13.42
C GLN A 210 0.82 28.04 -12.06
N LEU A 211 0.96 26.72 -12.03
CA LEU A 211 1.08 25.92 -10.81
C LEU A 211 2.53 25.70 -10.39
N PHE A 212 3.50 25.97 -11.27
CA PHE A 212 4.93 25.77 -11.03
C PHE A 212 5.40 26.36 -9.69
N PHE A 213 5.09 27.63 -9.45
CA PHE A 213 5.51 28.33 -8.24
C PHE A 213 4.87 27.72 -6.99
N SER A 214 3.57 27.40 -7.06
CA SER A 214 2.82 26.82 -5.94
C SER A 214 3.33 25.41 -5.59
N ILE A 215 3.58 24.57 -6.59
CA ILE A 215 4.11 23.20 -6.42
C ILE A 215 5.52 23.25 -5.83
N THR A 216 6.40 24.09 -6.40
CA THR A 216 7.77 24.22 -5.92
C THR A 216 7.78 24.73 -4.47
N LEU A 217 7.00 25.76 -4.16
CA LEU A 217 6.94 26.33 -2.81
C LEU A 217 6.38 25.32 -1.78
N ALA A 218 5.29 24.63 -2.13
CA ALA A 218 4.66 23.64 -1.25
C ALA A 218 5.60 22.45 -0.98
N THR A 219 6.27 21.94 -2.00
CA THR A 219 7.20 20.80 -1.86
C THR A 219 8.49 21.20 -1.13
N LEU A 220 9.01 22.41 -1.35
CA LEU A 220 10.13 22.95 -0.56
C LEU A 220 9.76 23.08 0.93
N CYS A 221 8.58 23.64 1.24
CA CYS A 221 8.12 23.74 2.64
C CYS A 221 7.94 22.36 3.27
N SER A 222 7.35 21.41 2.54
CA SER A 222 7.19 20.02 2.96
C SER A 222 8.54 19.36 3.27
N THR A 223 9.55 19.63 2.45
CA THR A 223 10.88 19.03 2.59
C THR A 223 11.64 19.61 3.76
N VAL A 224 11.59 20.93 3.93
CA VAL A 224 12.16 21.59 5.11
C VAL A 224 11.48 21.05 6.38
N ALA A 225 10.15 20.92 6.38
CA ALA A 225 9.43 20.34 7.51
C ALA A 225 9.81 18.87 7.76
N GLY A 226 10.00 18.08 6.70
CA GLY A 226 10.46 16.69 6.77
C GLY A 226 11.84 16.56 7.39
N ILE A 227 12.82 17.32 6.89
CA ILE A 227 14.19 17.33 7.41
C ILE A 227 14.23 17.82 8.87
N LEU A 228 13.53 18.91 9.19
CA LEU A 228 13.49 19.41 10.57
C LEU A 228 12.79 18.41 11.50
N GLY A 229 11.74 17.75 11.01
CA GLY A 229 11.02 16.70 11.72
C GLY A 229 11.92 15.51 12.05
N THR A 230 12.66 14.99 11.06
CA THR A 230 13.60 13.87 11.27
C THR A 230 14.72 14.25 12.22
N LEU A 231 15.34 15.43 12.04
CA LEU A 231 16.40 15.90 12.93
C LEU A 231 15.91 16.13 14.37
N ALA A 232 14.71 16.68 14.55
CA ALA A 232 14.13 16.88 15.88
C ALA A 232 13.77 15.54 16.54
N LEU A 233 13.19 14.60 15.79
CA LEU A 233 12.80 13.28 16.30
C LEU A 233 14.00 12.41 16.66
N HIS A 234 15.08 12.44 15.87
CA HIS A 234 16.32 11.73 16.20
C HIS A 234 16.89 12.17 17.57
N GLN A 235 16.72 13.44 17.98
CA GLN A 235 17.20 13.89 19.29
C GLN A 235 16.36 13.40 20.48
N VAL A 236 15.14 12.91 20.25
CA VAL A 236 14.24 12.48 21.33
C VAL A 236 14.81 11.22 21.99
N PRO A 237 14.87 11.15 23.35
CA PRO A 237 15.49 10.03 24.06
C PRO A 237 14.97 8.65 23.68
N TYR A 238 13.66 8.56 23.37
CA TYR A 238 13.01 7.32 22.94
C TYR A 238 13.57 6.80 21.62
N PHE A 239 13.64 7.63 20.58
CA PHE A 239 14.16 7.23 19.25
C PHE A 239 15.67 7.09 19.26
N ARG A 240 16.36 7.92 20.03
CA ARG A 240 17.81 7.84 20.21
C ARG A 240 18.26 6.52 20.83
N ALA A 241 17.47 5.91 21.71
CA ALA A 241 17.79 4.62 22.33
C ALA A 241 17.66 3.44 21.36
N THR A 242 16.90 3.59 20.27
CA THR A 242 16.69 2.55 19.26
C THR A 242 17.55 2.75 18.01
N ALA A 243 18.43 3.76 17.99
CA ALA A 243 19.22 4.11 16.82
C ALA A 243 20.32 3.07 16.56
N PRO A 244 20.29 2.34 15.42
CA PRO A 244 21.21 1.21 15.17
C PRO A 244 22.69 1.59 15.24
N HIS A 245 23.11 2.65 14.54
CA HIS A 245 24.51 3.07 14.50
C HIS A 245 25.05 3.49 15.87
N ARG A 246 24.23 4.16 16.69
CA ARG A 246 24.63 4.62 18.02
C ARG A 246 24.79 3.47 18.99
N ASN A 247 23.92 2.48 18.89
CA ASN A 247 23.98 1.29 19.73
C ASN A 247 25.20 0.42 19.37
N ALA A 248 25.49 0.27 18.07
CA ALA A 248 26.68 -0.44 17.60
C ALA A 248 27.98 0.26 18.03
N GLU A 249 28.05 1.60 17.99
CA GLU A 249 29.20 2.37 18.48
C GLU A 249 29.41 2.18 19.99
N ALA A 250 28.33 2.21 20.79
CA ALA A 250 28.40 2.01 22.24
C ALA A 250 28.89 0.59 22.61
N GLU A 251 28.42 -0.44 21.90
CA GLU A 251 28.87 -1.82 22.09
C GLU A 251 30.34 -2.02 21.70
N ALA A 252 30.81 -1.32 20.66
CA ALA A 252 32.20 -1.37 20.24
C ALA A 252 33.14 -0.76 21.30
N ASP A 253 32.76 0.37 21.89
CA ASP A 253 33.54 1.07 22.93
C ASP A 253 33.67 0.22 24.22
N ASP A 254 32.55 -0.35 24.68
CA ASP A 254 32.53 -1.27 25.84
C ASP A 254 33.42 -2.51 25.62
N SER A 255 33.48 -3.03 24.39
CA SER A 255 34.31 -4.19 24.04
C SER A 255 35.81 -3.86 23.95
N ALA A 256 36.16 -2.63 23.57
CA ALA A 256 37.53 -2.15 23.48
C ALA A 256 38.12 -1.91 24.87
N ASP A 257 37.34 -1.31 25.77
CA ASP A 257 37.73 -1.10 27.18
C ASP A 257 37.95 -2.45 27.89
N ALA A 258 37.07 -3.43 27.70
CA ALA A 258 37.19 -4.75 28.32
C ALA A 258 38.45 -5.55 27.89
N ASN A 259 38.94 -5.38 26.67
CA ASN A 259 40.16 -6.02 26.18
C ASN A 259 41.46 -5.28 26.55
N SER A 260 41.36 -4.01 26.99
CA SER A 260 42.51 -3.22 27.41
C SER A 260 42.93 -3.46 28.86
N ASP A 261 42.01 -3.99 29.68
CA ASP A 261 42.18 -4.31 31.10
C ASP A 261 42.60 -5.78 31.37
N SER A 262 42.84 -6.57 30.32
CA SER A 262 43.24 -8.00 30.37
C SER A 262 44.65 -8.24 29.85
#